data_AF-A0A962GP58-F1
#
_entry.id   AF-A0A962GP58-F1
#
_cell.length_a   1.000
_cell.length_b   1.000
_cell.length_c   1.000
_cell.angle_alpha   90.00
_cell.angle_beta   90.00
_cell.angle_gamma   90.00
#
_symmetry.space_group_name_H-M   'P 1'
#
loop_
_entity.id
_entity.type
_entity.pdbx_description
1 polymer ?
#
loop_
_entity_poly.entity_id
_entity_poly.type
_entity_poly.pdbx_seq_one_letter_code
_entity_poly.pdbx_strand_id
1 'polypeptide(L)'
;MKVILTWAALVFGPAAGLAGLPTEDGWYRWTVDRLPEAATGCCYANDHITDCQLDRRGRGISYIHDQDADHGQRVLLHAHLQQGRLTELLAVGDQCPVAAGSLPVRDLGQLAADDSAEWLASQLQSGARINGDIHAALASHAGARAGAILTQALAPEQSLKDRKSALFWLGQSRPQASQRQLLAALHDDSAKFREHASFVISQTELPVAFDALVEQGRSDPAAKVRSQAWFWLAQQGDARAEAALQAALRNESSQQVREQMVFALSQLPDARGVRALVQLLEQPTVDAKLRKQALFWLAQSDDDDAWRYLDTVLK
;
A
#
# COMPACT_ATOMS: atom_id res chain seq x y z
N MET A 1 -3.58 67.73 -15.96
CA MET A 1 -2.79 66.49 -16.09
C MET A 1 -3.52 65.36 -15.37
N LYS A 2 -4.15 64.44 -16.10
CA LYS A 2 -4.67 63.17 -15.56
C LYS A 2 -3.99 62.05 -16.35
N VAL A 3 -3.13 61.30 -15.68
CA VAL A 3 -2.51 60.10 -16.24
C VAL A 3 -3.54 58.98 -16.16
N ILE A 4 -4.03 58.54 -17.31
CA ILE A 4 -4.88 57.35 -17.41
C ILE A 4 -3.95 56.14 -17.50
N LEU A 5 -3.78 55.43 -16.39
CA LEU A 5 -3.12 54.12 -16.37
C LEU A 5 -4.13 53.09 -16.89
N THR A 6 -4.01 52.74 -18.17
CA THR A 6 -4.64 51.54 -18.73
C THR A 6 -3.93 50.31 -18.18
N TRP A 7 -4.59 49.63 -17.26
CA TRP A 7 -4.25 48.26 -16.89
C TRP A 7 -4.58 47.38 -18.11
N ALA A 8 -3.55 46.95 -18.83
CA ALA A 8 -3.69 45.81 -19.73
C ALA A 8 -4.04 44.60 -18.86
N ALA A 9 -5.30 44.19 -18.88
CA ALA A 9 -5.69 42.90 -18.36
C ALA A 9 -4.90 41.86 -19.15
N LEU A 10 -3.90 41.25 -18.50
CA LEU A 10 -3.39 39.95 -18.91
C LEU A 10 -4.58 39.00 -18.79
N VAL A 11 -5.30 38.82 -19.88
CA VAL A 11 -6.18 37.70 -20.07
C VAL A 11 -5.26 36.48 -20.10
N PHE A 12 -5.09 35.85 -18.95
CA PHE A 12 -4.71 34.44 -18.93
C PHE A 12 -5.81 33.73 -19.70
N GLY A 13 -5.53 33.41 -20.97
CA GLY A 13 -6.32 32.42 -21.70
C GLY A 13 -6.33 31.14 -20.86
N PRO A 14 -7.38 30.29 -20.99
CA PRO A 14 -7.37 29.01 -20.31
C PRO A 14 -6.04 28.32 -20.68
N ALA A 15 -5.27 27.92 -19.65
CA ALA A 15 -4.24 26.91 -19.83
C ALA A 15 -4.85 25.81 -20.70
N ALA A 16 -4.12 25.30 -21.68
CA ALA A 16 -4.60 24.31 -22.64
C ALA A 16 -5.10 23.04 -21.91
N GLY A 17 -6.34 23.10 -21.42
CA GLY A 17 -6.98 22.13 -20.57
C GLY A 17 -7.90 21.28 -21.41
N LEU A 18 -7.87 19.97 -21.16
CA LEU A 18 -8.83 18.95 -21.59
C LEU A 18 -8.91 18.63 -23.11
N ALA A 19 -8.31 19.41 -24.01
CA ALA A 19 -8.39 19.17 -25.46
C ALA A 19 -7.43 18.07 -26.00
N GLY A 20 -6.56 17.50 -25.16
CA GLY A 20 -5.53 16.52 -25.56
C GLY A 20 -5.83 15.06 -25.20
N LEU A 21 -7.01 14.78 -24.63
CA LEU A 21 -7.32 13.48 -24.06
C LEU A 21 -8.00 12.55 -25.10
N PRO A 22 -7.51 11.33 -25.27
CA PRO A 22 -7.88 10.52 -26.43
C PRO A 22 -9.30 9.97 -26.38
N THR A 23 -10.00 10.05 -27.52
CA THR A 23 -11.37 9.56 -27.72
C THR A 23 -11.45 8.43 -28.76
N GLU A 24 -10.40 8.25 -29.56
CA GLU A 24 -10.32 7.17 -30.53
C GLU A 24 -9.75 5.90 -29.89
N ASP A 25 -10.08 4.77 -30.48
CA ASP A 25 -9.55 3.48 -30.05
C ASP A 25 -8.04 3.37 -30.38
N GLY A 26 -7.32 2.61 -29.55
CA GLY A 26 -5.91 2.29 -29.75
C GLY A 26 -5.02 2.63 -28.56
N TRP A 27 -3.71 2.49 -28.76
CA TRP A 27 -2.69 2.75 -27.75
C TRP A 27 -2.24 4.20 -27.77
N TYR A 28 -2.11 4.75 -26.56
CA TYR A 28 -1.61 6.10 -26.30
C TYR A 28 -0.48 6.03 -25.29
N ARG A 29 0.48 6.94 -25.41
CA ARG A 29 1.53 7.15 -24.40
C ARG A 29 1.67 8.61 -24.03
N TRP A 30 2.01 8.87 -22.77
CA TRP A 30 2.41 10.19 -22.28
C TRP A 30 3.29 10.07 -21.04
N THR A 31 3.93 11.17 -20.66
CA THR A 31 4.68 11.27 -19.40
C THR A 31 4.11 12.34 -18.49
N VAL A 32 4.28 12.16 -17.18
CA VAL A 32 3.95 13.15 -16.15
C VAL A 32 5.06 13.22 -15.13
N ASP A 33 5.19 14.37 -14.45
CA ASP A 33 6.13 14.50 -13.34
C ASP A 33 5.77 13.51 -12.21
N ARG A 34 6.78 12.80 -11.72
CA ARG A 34 6.64 11.78 -10.67
C ARG A 34 6.66 12.43 -9.29
N LEU A 35 5.82 11.94 -8.38
CA LEU A 35 5.94 12.27 -6.96
C LEU A 35 7.28 11.71 -6.44
N PRO A 36 8.23 12.53 -5.96
CA PRO A 36 9.57 12.05 -5.61
C PRO A 36 9.61 10.89 -4.61
N GLU A 37 8.71 10.90 -3.62
CA GLU A 37 8.57 9.87 -2.60
C GLU A 37 7.79 8.64 -3.10
N ALA A 38 7.10 8.74 -4.24
CA ALA A 38 6.42 7.61 -4.82
C ALA A 38 7.40 6.72 -5.56
N ALA A 39 7.39 5.47 -5.15
CA ALA A 39 8.09 4.41 -5.83
C ALA A 39 7.45 4.22 -7.24
N THR A 40 8.29 4.09 -8.28
CA THR A 40 7.91 3.60 -9.61
C THR A 40 8.71 2.35 -9.95
N GLY A 41 8.10 1.38 -10.63
CA GLY A 41 8.74 0.11 -10.97
C GLY A 41 8.79 -0.14 -12.47
N CYS A 42 9.75 -0.96 -12.89
CA CYS A 42 9.76 -1.57 -14.22
C CYS A 42 9.11 -2.97 -14.18
N CYS A 43 8.98 -3.60 -15.36
CA CYS A 43 8.61 -5.01 -15.43
C CYS A 43 9.83 -5.89 -15.14
N TYR A 44 9.63 -7.01 -14.44
CA TYR A 44 10.70 -7.94 -14.06
C TYR A 44 10.41 -9.37 -14.52
N ALA A 45 11.49 -10.11 -14.77
CA ALA A 45 11.48 -11.56 -14.96
C ALA A 45 12.77 -12.15 -14.35
N ASN A 46 12.63 -13.15 -13.47
CA ASN A 46 13.76 -13.78 -12.77
C ASN A 46 14.70 -12.74 -12.12
N ASP A 47 14.15 -11.79 -11.36
CA ASP A 47 14.88 -10.72 -10.65
C ASP A 47 15.66 -9.75 -11.55
N HIS A 48 15.40 -9.75 -12.86
CA HIS A 48 15.97 -8.80 -13.81
C HIS A 48 14.89 -7.94 -14.47
N ILE A 49 15.21 -6.66 -14.70
CA ILE A 49 14.35 -5.77 -15.47
C ILE A 49 14.22 -6.32 -16.89
N THR A 50 12.99 -6.38 -17.38
CA THR A 50 12.63 -6.85 -18.73
C THR A 50 11.70 -5.85 -19.38
N ASP A 51 11.54 -5.95 -20.70
CA ASP A 51 10.59 -5.14 -21.44
C ASP A 51 9.17 -5.32 -20.91
N CYS A 52 8.51 -4.21 -20.58
CA CYS A 52 7.07 -4.17 -20.41
C CYS A 52 6.39 -4.35 -21.77
N GLN A 53 5.87 -5.54 -22.03
CA GLN A 53 5.22 -5.90 -23.30
C GLN A 53 3.77 -5.42 -23.30
N LEU A 54 3.38 -4.54 -24.24
CA LEU A 54 2.01 -4.05 -24.37
C LEU A 54 1.08 -5.07 -25.07
N ASP A 55 1.64 -5.99 -25.85
CA ASP A 55 0.89 -6.99 -26.64
C ASP A 55 0.56 -8.27 -25.83
N ARG A 56 1.24 -8.50 -24.70
CA ARG A 56 1.02 -9.63 -23.81
C ARG A 56 0.23 -9.20 -22.59
N ARG A 57 -1.05 -9.60 -22.55
CA ARG A 57 -1.86 -9.54 -21.35
C ARG A 57 -1.21 -10.34 -20.21
N GLY A 58 -0.85 -9.66 -19.13
CA GLY A 58 -0.76 -10.30 -17.82
C GLY A 58 0.62 -10.65 -17.29
N ARG A 59 1.61 -9.77 -17.41
CA ARG A 59 2.73 -9.81 -16.44
C ARG A 59 2.57 -8.65 -15.47
N GLY A 60 2.35 -9.00 -14.21
CA GLY A 60 2.09 -8.06 -13.12
C GLY A 60 3.17 -6.99 -13.09
N ILE A 61 2.74 -5.76 -12.90
CA ILE A 61 3.61 -4.69 -12.41
C ILE A 61 4.23 -5.25 -11.13
N SER A 62 5.54 -5.48 -11.15
CA SER A 62 6.25 -5.90 -9.95
C SER A 62 6.17 -4.73 -8.99
N TYR A 63 5.61 -4.98 -7.80
CA TYR A 63 5.77 -4.06 -6.69
C TYR A 63 7.26 -3.96 -6.41
N ILE A 64 7.69 -2.73 -6.17
CA ILE A 64 9.07 -2.31 -6.17
C ILE A 64 9.81 -3.11 -5.11
N HIS A 65 10.64 -4.04 -5.58
CA HIS A 65 11.49 -4.83 -4.72
C HIS A 65 12.74 -4.07 -4.29
N ASP A 66 12.96 -2.89 -4.89
CA ASP A 66 14.20 -2.16 -4.80
C ASP A 66 13.90 -0.70 -4.47
N GLN A 67 14.11 -0.33 -3.20
CA GLN A 67 14.02 1.06 -2.75
C GLN A 67 15.12 1.93 -3.42
N ASP A 68 16.09 1.33 -4.13
CA ASP A 68 17.25 2.02 -4.69
C ASP A 68 17.20 2.24 -6.22
N ALA A 69 16.19 1.72 -6.92
CA ALA A 69 16.10 1.88 -8.37
C ALA A 69 15.27 3.11 -8.76
N ASP A 70 15.89 4.30 -8.73
CA ASP A 70 15.31 5.51 -9.32
C ASP A 70 15.16 5.33 -10.84
N HIS A 71 13.97 4.89 -11.28
CA HIS A 71 13.63 4.70 -12.69
C HIS A 71 13.17 6.00 -13.38
N GLY A 72 13.67 7.14 -12.88
CA GLY A 72 13.55 8.45 -13.51
C GLY A 72 12.63 9.43 -12.78
N GLN A 73 12.58 10.64 -13.31
CA GLN A 73 11.88 11.77 -12.69
C GLN A 73 10.42 11.89 -13.17
N ARG A 74 10.01 11.03 -14.10
CA ARG A 74 8.66 11.01 -14.65
C ARG A 74 8.08 9.60 -14.61
N VAL A 75 6.75 9.56 -14.65
CA VAL A 75 5.99 8.32 -14.91
C VAL A 75 5.65 8.28 -16.38
N LEU A 76 5.93 7.16 -17.04
CA LEU A 76 5.50 6.84 -18.39
C LEU A 76 4.21 6.01 -18.34
N LEU A 77 3.15 6.56 -18.92
CA LEU A 77 1.86 5.90 -19.03
C LEU A 77 1.66 5.35 -20.45
N HIS A 78 1.14 4.14 -20.53
CA HIS A 78 0.56 3.59 -21.75
C HIS A 78 -0.89 3.18 -21.47
N ALA A 79 -1.81 3.68 -22.27
CA ALA A 79 -3.23 3.41 -22.14
C ALA A 79 -3.79 2.83 -23.43
N HIS A 80 -4.54 1.74 -23.33
CA HIS A 80 -5.33 1.21 -24.42
C HIS A 80 -6.79 1.63 -24.27
N LEU A 81 -7.33 2.25 -25.31
CA LEU A 81 -8.73 2.65 -25.40
C LEU A 81 -9.51 1.76 -26.35
N GLN A 82 -10.71 1.39 -25.93
CA GLN A 82 -11.70 0.72 -26.76
C GLN A 82 -13.08 1.32 -26.47
N GLN A 83 -13.77 1.78 -27.52
CA GLN A 83 -15.05 2.48 -27.43
C GLN A 83 -15.01 3.66 -26.44
N GLY A 84 -13.91 4.42 -26.46
CA GLY A 84 -13.69 5.56 -25.56
C GLY A 84 -13.52 5.19 -24.09
N ARG A 85 -13.24 3.92 -23.77
CA ARG A 85 -12.99 3.44 -22.41
C ARG A 85 -11.60 2.84 -22.27
N LEU A 86 -10.96 3.13 -21.16
CA LEU A 86 -9.70 2.51 -20.76
C LEU A 86 -9.90 1.02 -20.50
N THR A 87 -9.20 0.18 -21.27
CA THR A 87 -9.23 -1.28 -21.08
C THR A 87 -7.92 -1.83 -20.51
N GLU A 88 -6.79 -1.17 -20.78
CA GLU A 88 -5.47 -1.56 -20.27
C GLU A 88 -4.69 -0.29 -19.90
N LEU A 89 -3.95 -0.35 -18.79
CA LEU A 89 -3.13 0.75 -18.29
C LEU A 89 -1.82 0.19 -17.76
N LEU A 90 -0.71 0.72 -18.27
CA LEU A 90 0.63 0.50 -17.75
C LEU A 90 1.18 1.84 -17.26
N ALA A 91 1.67 1.87 -16.02
CA ALA A 91 2.38 3.02 -15.47
C ALA A 91 3.73 2.54 -14.91
N VAL A 92 4.82 3.06 -15.45
CA VAL A 92 6.20 2.68 -15.10
C VAL A 92 7.09 3.93 -15.02
N GLY A 93 8.31 3.80 -14.51
CA GLY A 93 9.29 4.89 -14.62
C GLY A 93 9.62 5.20 -16.08
N ASP A 94 9.96 6.46 -16.41
CA ASP A 94 10.26 6.87 -17.78
C ASP A 94 11.57 6.32 -18.35
N GLN A 95 12.38 5.69 -17.49
CA GLN A 95 13.57 4.92 -17.88
C GLN A 95 13.30 3.42 -18.06
N CYS A 96 12.09 2.95 -17.78
CA CYS A 96 11.74 1.54 -17.94
C CYS A 96 11.58 1.17 -19.43
N PRO A 97 12.13 0.02 -19.85
CA PRO A 97 11.95 -0.44 -21.23
C PRO A 97 10.50 -0.90 -21.45
N VAL A 98 9.87 -0.38 -22.50
CA VAL A 98 8.50 -0.75 -22.93
C VAL A 98 8.55 -1.18 -24.38
N ALA A 99 8.04 -2.38 -24.66
CA ALA A 99 7.97 -2.95 -26.00
C ALA A 99 6.52 -2.95 -26.49
N ALA A 100 6.28 -2.17 -27.55
CA ALA A 100 4.98 -2.12 -28.24
C ALA A 100 4.89 -3.11 -29.42
N GLY A 101 6.00 -3.76 -29.80
CA GLY A 101 6.05 -4.59 -31.00
C GLY A 101 5.68 -3.79 -32.25
N SER A 102 4.68 -4.25 -33.00
CA SER A 102 4.12 -3.56 -34.18
C SER A 102 2.88 -2.70 -33.86
N LEU A 103 2.49 -2.59 -32.59
CA LEU A 103 1.31 -1.82 -32.20
C LEU A 103 1.55 -0.32 -32.46
N PRO A 104 0.66 0.38 -33.17
CA PRO A 104 0.75 1.83 -33.29
C PRO A 104 0.45 2.46 -31.94
N VAL A 105 1.41 3.21 -31.40
CA VAL A 105 1.26 3.98 -30.15
C VAL A 105 1.28 5.46 -30.49
N ARG A 106 0.20 6.17 -30.16
CA ARG A 106 0.11 7.62 -30.35
C ARG A 106 0.75 8.33 -29.15
N ASP A 107 1.79 9.12 -29.41
CA ASP A 107 2.50 9.86 -28.36
C ASP A 107 1.88 11.25 -28.15
N LEU A 108 1.47 11.51 -26.91
CA LEU A 108 0.89 12.79 -26.48
C LEU A 108 1.93 13.70 -25.81
N GLY A 109 3.17 13.22 -25.63
CA GLY A 109 4.26 13.96 -25.00
C GLY A 109 4.13 14.05 -23.48
N GLN A 110 4.68 15.11 -22.90
CA GLN A 110 4.59 15.37 -21.46
C GLN A 110 3.31 16.15 -21.16
N LEU A 111 2.50 15.65 -20.23
CA LEU A 111 1.28 16.29 -19.75
C LEU A 111 1.46 16.79 -18.31
N ALA A 112 0.63 17.73 -17.90
CA ALA A 112 0.55 18.11 -16.50
C ALA A 112 0.03 16.92 -15.67
N ALA A 113 0.62 16.69 -14.50
CA ALA A 113 0.25 15.58 -13.64
C ALA A 113 -1.23 15.66 -13.20
N ASP A 114 -1.74 16.87 -12.92
CA ASP A 114 -3.14 17.04 -12.54
C ASP A 114 -4.11 16.75 -13.72
N ASP A 115 -3.80 17.17 -14.94
CA ASP A 115 -4.63 16.87 -16.13
C ASP A 115 -4.71 15.36 -16.40
N SER A 116 -3.57 14.66 -16.30
CA SER A 116 -3.51 13.19 -16.41
C SER A 116 -4.33 12.52 -15.30
N ALA A 117 -4.20 13.01 -14.06
CA ALA A 117 -4.93 12.46 -12.92
C ALA A 117 -6.45 12.64 -13.07
N GLU A 118 -6.92 13.79 -13.56
CA GLU A 118 -8.35 14.03 -13.81
C GLU A 118 -8.89 13.13 -14.91
N TRP A 119 -8.13 12.93 -15.99
CA TRP A 119 -8.53 11.99 -17.02
C TRP A 119 -8.61 10.56 -16.50
N LEU A 120 -7.59 10.10 -15.76
CA LEU A 120 -7.60 8.77 -15.14
C LEU A 120 -8.79 8.60 -14.20
N ALA A 121 -9.14 9.64 -13.42
CA ALA A 121 -10.32 9.62 -12.57
C ALA A 121 -11.62 9.48 -13.38
N SER A 122 -11.72 10.10 -14.56
CA SER A 122 -12.88 9.96 -15.45
C SER A 122 -13.08 8.53 -15.97
N GLN A 123 -12.03 7.70 -15.94
CA GLN A 123 -12.08 6.31 -16.38
C GLN A 123 -12.50 5.32 -15.28
N LEU A 124 -12.57 5.77 -14.01
CA LEU A 124 -13.00 4.94 -12.90
C LEU A 124 -14.46 4.49 -13.07
N GLN A 125 -14.68 3.20 -12.91
CA GLN A 125 -16.01 2.58 -13.02
C GLN A 125 -16.21 1.65 -11.82
N SER A 126 -17.38 1.69 -11.19
CA SER A 126 -17.64 0.91 -9.97
C SER A 126 -17.27 -0.57 -10.13
N GLY A 127 -16.32 -1.05 -9.31
CA GLY A 127 -15.89 -2.44 -9.29
C GLY A 127 -15.04 -2.90 -10.49
N ALA A 128 -14.72 -2.02 -11.43
CA ALA A 128 -13.91 -2.37 -12.59
C ALA A 128 -12.50 -2.82 -12.17
N ARG A 129 -11.97 -3.84 -12.86
CA ARG A 129 -10.63 -4.37 -12.54
C ARG A 129 -9.54 -3.30 -12.71
N ILE A 130 -9.66 -2.49 -13.75
CA ILE A 130 -8.72 -1.44 -14.14
C ILE A 130 -8.56 -0.33 -13.07
N ASN A 131 -9.53 -0.17 -12.16
CA ASN A 131 -9.43 0.82 -11.08
C ASN A 131 -8.18 0.63 -10.22
N GLY A 132 -7.75 -0.62 -10.01
CA GLY A 132 -6.53 -0.90 -9.25
C GLY A 132 -5.27 -0.33 -9.94
N ASP A 133 -5.23 -0.45 -11.26
CA ASP A 133 -4.13 0.07 -12.10
C ASP A 133 -4.20 1.60 -12.18
N ILE A 134 -5.42 2.18 -12.22
CA ILE A 134 -5.64 3.63 -12.15
C ILE A 134 -5.14 4.19 -10.81
N HIS A 135 -5.52 3.58 -9.68
CA HIS A 135 -5.05 4.02 -8.37
C HIS A 135 -3.53 3.90 -8.23
N ALA A 136 -2.94 2.84 -8.81
CA ALA A 136 -1.49 2.68 -8.85
C ALA A 136 -0.81 3.81 -9.64
N ALA A 137 -1.32 4.12 -10.83
CA ALA A 137 -0.81 5.21 -11.64
C ALA A 137 -0.91 6.55 -10.90
N LEU A 138 -2.06 6.87 -10.31
CA LEU A 138 -2.29 8.08 -9.51
C LEU A 138 -1.33 8.17 -8.31
N ALA A 139 -0.97 7.04 -7.70
CA ALA A 139 -0.01 7.01 -6.60
C ALA A 139 1.31 7.70 -6.96
N SER A 140 1.78 7.52 -8.20
CA SER A 140 3.06 8.04 -8.69
C SER A 140 3.01 9.46 -9.27
N HIS A 141 1.84 10.10 -9.42
CA HIS A 141 1.73 11.45 -9.99
C HIS A 141 2.13 12.54 -8.98
N ALA A 142 2.98 13.51 -9.35
CA ALA A 142 3.38 14.62 -8.47
C ALA A 142 2.24 15.59 -8.10
N GLY A 143 1.16 15.62 -8.90
CA GLY A 143 0.07 16.57 -8.76
C GLY A 143 -0.79 16.39 -7.50
N ALA A 144 -1.30 17.49 -6.95
CA ALA A 144 -2.17 17.48 -5.77
C ALA A 144 -3.49 16.76 -6.04
N ARG A 145 -3.96 16.77 -7.30
CA ARG A 145 -5.23 16.18 -7.69
C ARG A 145 -5.22 14.67 -7.52
N ALA A 146 -4.10 14.01 -7.78
CA ALA A 146 -3.97 12.56 -7.64
C ALA A 146 -4.21 12.08 -6.19
N GLY A 147 -3.63 12.77 -5.20
CA GLY A 147 -3.90 12.48 -3.78
C GLY A 147 -5.36 12.75 -3.39
N ALA A 148 -5.97 13.80 -3.95
CA ALA A 148 -7.39 14.12 -3.72
C ALA A 148 -8.32 13.05 -4.29
N ILE A 149 -8.04 12.53 -5.49
CA ILE A 149 -8.82 11.45 -6.13
C ILE A 149 -8.71 10.16 -5.31
N LEU A 150 -7.51 9.77 -4.91
CA LEU A 150 -7.30 8.60 -4.05
C LEU A 150 -8.03 8.76 -2.70
N THR A 151 -8.04 9.95 -2.12
CA THR A 151 -8.80 10.24 -0.90
C THR A 151 -10.30 10.10 -1.12
N GLN A 152 -10.84 10.61 -2.23
CA GLN A 152 -12.26 10.47 -2.59
C GLN A 152 -12.64 8.99 -2.79
N ALA A 153 -11.74 8.18 -3.32
CA ALA A 153 -11.97 6.74 -3.51
C ALA A 153 -12.09 5.95 -2.20
N LEU A 154 -11.80 6.55 -1.03
CA LEU A 154 -12.02 5.94 0.28
C LEU A 154 -13.48 5.98 0.75
N ALA A 155 -14.32 6.80 0.10
CA ALA A 155 -15.66 7.09 0.57
C ALA A 155 -16.54 5.82 0.66
N PRO A 156 -17.47 5.73 1.64
CA PRO A 156 -18.25 4.51 1.90
C PRO A 156 -19.09 3.99 0.72
N GLU A 157 -19.49 4.87 -0.19
CA GLU A 157 -20.22 4.57 -1.42
C GLU A 157 -19.39 3.83 -2.48
N GLN A 158 -18.06 3.87 -2.36
CA GLN A 158 -17.17 3.14 -3.27
C GLN A 158 -17.13 1.66 -2.92
N SER A 159 -16.79 0.82 -3.91
CA SER A 159 -16.67 -0.62 -3.66
C SER A 159 -15.55 -0.89 -2.64
N LEU A 160 -15.70 -1.92 -1.79
CA LEU A 160 -14.67 -2.28 -0.82
C LEU A 160 -13.31 -2.54 -1.49
N LYS A 161 -13.31 -3.03 -2.74
CA LYS A 161 -12.10 -3.26 -3.52
C LYS A 161 -11.41 -1.94 -3.87
N ASP A 162 -12.16 -0.97 -4.36
CA ASP A 162 -11.64 0.35 -4.74
C ASP A 162 -11.12 1.11 -3.52
N ARG A 163 -11.89 1.09 -2.42
CA ARG A 163 -11.48 1.69 -1.13
C ARG A 163 -10.17 1.11 -0.63
N LYS A 164 -10.00 -0.22 -0.68
CA LYS A 164 -8.76 -0.90 -0.27
C LYS A 164 -7.60 -0.51 -1.16
N SER A 165 -7.79 -0.54 -2.48
CA SER A 165 -6.77 -0.16 -3.44
C SER A 165 -6.32 1.29 -3.24
N ALA A 166 -7.25 2.22 -3.05
CA ALA A 166 -6.94 3.62 -2.79
C ALA A 166 -6.20 3.81 -1.46
N LEU A 167 -6.64 3.15 -0.38
CA LEU A 167 -5.98 3.22 0.93
C LEU A 167 -4.53 2.71 0.85
N PHE A 168 -4.33 1.56 0.21
CA PHE A 168 -3.00 1.00 -0.03
C PHE A 168 -2.10 2.01 -0.73
N TRP A 169 -2.54 2.58 -1.86
CA TRP A 169 -1.73 3.51 -2.63
C TRP A 169 -1.49 4.85 -1.93
N LEU A 170 -2.42 5.33 -1.09
CA LEU A 170 -2.16 6.49 -0.22
C LEU A 170 -1.08 6.19 0.82
N GLY A 171 -1.12 5.00 1.45
CA GLY A 171 -0.11 4.58 2.41
C GLY A 171 1.28 4.44 1.79
N GLN A 172 1.38 3.96 0.55
CA GLN A 172 2.65 3.78 -0.14
C GLN A 172 3.25 5.08 -0.70
N SER A 173 2.42 6.01 -1.17
CA SER A 173 2.90 7.21 -1.88
C SER A 173 2.87 8.50 -1.06
N ARG A 174 1.92 8.63 -0.14
CA ARG A 174 1.64 9.88 0.57
C ARG A 174 1.27 9.64 2.04
N PRO A 175 2.01 8.83 2.83
CA PRO A 175 1.58 8.47 4.17
C PRO A 175 1.45 9.68 5.10
N GLN A 176 2.39 10.62 5.09
CA GLN A 176 2.37 11.81 5.94
C GLN A 176 1.23 12.75 5.56
N ALA A 177 1.06 13.05 4.26
CA ALA A 177 -0.03 13.89 3.79
C ALA A 177 -1.43 13.26 4.01
N SER A 178 -1.50 11.92 4.09
CA SER A 178 -2.74 11.15 4.25
C SER A 178 -2.91 10.57 5.66
N GLN A 179 -2.11 10.99 6.64
CA GLN A 179 -2.08 10.39 7.99
C GLN A 179 -3.48 10.37 8.61
N ARG A 180 -4.25 11.44 8.46
CA ARG A 180 -5.62 11.52 9.01
C ARG A 180 -6.53 10.46 8.39
N GLN A 181 -6.47 10.28 7.07
CA GLN A 181 -7.27 9.33 6.31
C GLN A 181 -6.87 7.89 6.65
N LEU A 182 -5.56 7.62 6.76
CA LEU A 182 -5.03 6.31 7.14
C LEU A 182 -5.49 5.91 8.54
N LEU A 183 -5.36 6.80 9.52
CA LEU A 183 -5.81 6.55 10.90
C LEU A 183 -7.33 6.38 10.98
N ALA A 184 -8.11 7.19 10.25
CA ALA A 184 -9.56 7.05 10.21
C ALA A 184 -10.00 5.68 9.67
N ALA A 185 -9.24 5.10 8.72
CA ALA A 185 -9.55 3.78 8.16
C ALA A 185 -9.45 2.63 9.18
N LEU A 186 -8.72 2.80 10.28
CA LEU A 186 -8.70 1.84 11.39
C LEU A 186 -10.00 1.81 12.20
N HIS A 187 -10.91 2.76 11.97
CA HIS A 187 -12.19 2.87 12.66
C HIS A 187 -13.40 2.74 11.72
N ASP A 188 -13.18 2.25 10.51
CA ASP A 188 -14.24 2.06 9.51
C ASP A 188 -15.30 1.05 9.95
N ASP A 189 -16.55 1.24 9.52
CA ASP A 189 -17.67 0.33 9.81
C ASP A 189 -17.39 -1.10 9.32
N SER A 190 -16.67 -1.26 8.20
CA SER A 190 -16.31 -2.55 7.63
C SER A 190 -15.08 -3.15 8.33
N ALA A 191 -15.27 -4.23 9.10
CA ALA A 191 -14.17 -4.99 9.68
C ALA A 191 -13.13 -5.45 8.64
N LYS A 192 -13.59 -5.83 7.44
CA LYS A 192 -12.69 -6.20 6.33
C LYS A 192 -11.84 -5.03 5.83
N PHE A 193 -12.33 -3.81 5.94
CA PHE A 193 -11.57 -2.61 5.60
C PHE A 193 -10.59 -2.27 6.71
N ARG A 194 -11.01 -2.34 7.98
CA ARG A 194 -10.13 -2.15 9.15
C ARG A 194 -8.95 -3.14 9.17
N GLU A 195 -9.18 -4.42 8.85
CA GLU A 195 -8.12 -5.44 8.68
C GLU A 195 -7.08 -5.00 7.63
N HIS A 196 -7.54 -4.41 6.52
CA HIS A 196 -6.66 -3.93 5.46
C HIS A 196 -5.96 -2.64 5.88
N ALA A 197 -6.62 -1.75 6.63
CA ALA A 197 -6.00 -0.57 7.19
C ALA A 197 -4.84 -0.92 8.14
N SER A 198 -4.97 -1.97 8.95
CA SER A 198 -3.87 -2.46 9.79
C SER A 198 -2.63 -2.82 8.97
N PHE A 199 -2.83 -3.53 7.85
CA PHE A 199 -1.76 -3.85 6.91
C PHE A 199 -1.15 -2.58 6.32
N VAL A 200 -1.98 -1.68 5.78
CA VAL A 200 -1.46 -0.47 5.14
C VAL A 200 -0.64 0.36 6.12
N ILE A 201 -1.13 0.56 7.35
CA ILE A 201 -0.42 1.34 8.37
C ILE A 201 0.90 0.70 8.79
N SER A 202 0.96 -0.64 8.91
CA SER A 202 2.23 -1.31 9.26
C SER A 202 3.31 -1.15 8.21
N GLN A 203 2.92 -0.92 6.95
CA GLN A 203 3.84 -0.66 5.83
C GLN A 203 4.23 0.82 5.72
N THR A 204 3.80 1.69 6.62
CA THR A 204 4.16 3.12 6.61
C THR A 204 5.24 3.44 7.64
N GLU A 205 6.03 4.48 7.36
CA GLU A 205 6.99 5.06 8.30
C GLU A 205 6.34 6.14 9.21
N LEU A 206 5.02 6.14 9.34
CA LEU A 206 4.34 7.10 10.20
C LEU A 206 4.76 6.86 11.67
N PRO A 207 5.24 7.89 12.40
CA PRO A 207 5.64 7.72 13.80
C PRO A 207 4.52 7.20 14.71
N VAL A 208 3.27 7.48 14.32
CA VAL A 208 2.04 7.07 15.02
C VAL A 208 1.56 5.66 14.67
N ALA A 209 2.14 5.00 13.67
CA ALA A 209 1.66 3.71 13.16
C ALA A 209 1.65 2.64 14.26
N PHE A 210 2.74 2.55 15.03
CA PHE A 210 2.88 1.56 16.11
C PHE A 210 1.75 1.71 17.15
N ASP A 211 1.57 2.92 17.70
CA ASP A 211 0.59 3.16 18.75
C ASP A 211 -0.85 2.97 18.23
N ALA A 212 -1.10 3.29 16.97
CA ALA A 212 -2.40 3.06 16.33
C ALA A 212 -2.72 1.56 16.18
N LEU A 213 -1.74 0.73 15.83
CA LEU A 213 -1.91 -0.73 15.77
C LEU A 213 -2.06 -1.36 17.15
N VAL A 214 -1.34 -0.85 18.17
CA VAL A 214 -1.55 -1.26 19.57
C VAL A 214 -2.98 -0.99 20.01
N GLU A 215 -3.50 0.20 19.73
CA GLU A 215 -4.86 0.57 20.11
C GLU A 215 -5.88 -0.33 19.40
N GLN A 216 -5.77 -0.48 18.07
CA GLN A 216 -6.67 -1.35 17.31
C GLN A 216 -6.61 -2.81 17.81
N GLY A 217 -5.41 -3.32 18.13
CA GLY A 217 -5.21 -4.64 18.70
C GLY A 217 -5.86 -4.84 20.07
N ARG A 218 -6.03 -3.77 20.87
CA ARG A 218 -6.63 -3.84 22.21
C ARG A 218 -8.14 -3.68 22.18
N SER A 219 -8.66 -2.80 21.33
CA SER A 219 -10.03 -2.29 21.46
C SER A 219 -10.96 -2.59 20.27
N ASP A 220 -10.46 -3.12 19.15
CA ASP A 220 -11.34 -3.41 18.01
C ASP A 220 -12.43 -4.42 18.39
N PRO A 221 -13.71 -4.16 18.08
CA PRO A 221 -14.80 -5.07 18.42
C PRO A 221 -14.69 -6.44 17.72
N ALA A 222 -14.05 -6.50 16.55
CA ALA A 222 -13.86 -7.74 15.82
C ALA A 222 -12.55 -8.42 16.21
N ALA A 223 -12.66 -9.64 16.77
CA ALA A 223 -11.50 -10.46 17.14
C ALA A 223 -10.49 -10.64 16.00
N LYS A 224 -10.98 -10.80 14.76
CA LYS A 224 -10.11 -10.94 13.59
C LYS A 224 -9.29 -9.68 13.28
N VAL A 225 -9.87 -8.49 13.49
CA VAL A 225 -9.12 -7.23 13.34
C VAL A 225 -8.07 -7.11 14.42
N ARG A 226 -8.40 -7.42 15.68
CA ARG A 226 -7.42 -7.44 16.78
C ARG A 226 -6.24 -8.36 16.47
N SER A 227 -6.52 -9.59 16.04
CA SER A 227 -5.49 -10.55 15.60
C SER A 227 -4.60 -9.99 14.48
N GLN A 228 -5.19 -9.33 13.49
CA GLN A 228 -4.46 -8.78 12.35
C GLN A 228 -3.57 -7.60 12.74
N ALA A 229 -4.05 -6.73 13.63
CA ALA A 229 -3.26 -5.62 14.17
C ALA A 229 -2.03 -6.13 14.94
N TRP A 230 -2.20 -7.15 15.81
CA TRP A 230 -1.07 -7.76 16.51
C TRP A 230 -0.07 -8.46 15.60
N PHE A 231 -0.56 -9.15 14.56
CA PHE A 231 0.31 -9.76 13.56
C PHE A 231 1.17 -8.71 12.85
N TRP A 232 0.54 -7.66 12.32
CA TRP A 232 1.27 -6.62 11.58
C TRP A 232 2.21 -5.81 12.46
N LEU A 233 1.83 -5.56 13.71
CA LEU A 233 2.71 -4.94 14.70
C LEU A 233 3.97 -5.77 14.97
N ALA A 234 3.88 -7.10 14.98
CA ALA A 234 5.05 -7.97 15.08
C ALA A 234 5.93 -7.93 13.82
N GLN A 235 5.33 -7.80 12.63
CA GLN A 235 6.05 -7.71 11.35
C GLN A 235 6.77 -6.37 11.15
N GLN A 236 6.33 -5.28 11.80
CA GLN A 236 6.93 -3.96 11.66
C GLN A 236 8.38 -3.89 12.18
N GLY A 237 8.81 -4.84 13.02
CA GLY A 237 10.16 -4.89 13.57
C GLY A 237 10.45 -3.92 14.72
N ASP A 238 9.49 -3.10 15.14
CA ASP A 238 9.64 -2.15 16.26
C ASP A 238 10.08 -2.89 17.55
N ALA A 239 11.07 -2.35 18.24
CA ALA A 239 11.62 -2.93 19.48
C ALA A 239 10.57 -3.08 20.60
N ARG A 240 9.53 -2.24 20.59
CA ARG A 240 8.44 -2.20 21.58
C ARG A 240 7.42 -3.32 21.39
N ALA A 241 7.43 -4.03 20.24
CA ALA A 241 6.41 -5.00 19.88
C ALA A 241 6.26 -6.14 20.90
N GLU A 242 7.38 -6.69 21.39
CA GLU A 242 7.41 -7.78 22.38
C GLU A 242 6.68 -7.39 23.66
N ALA A 243 7.03 -6.24 24.24
CA ALA A 243 6.42 -5.76 25.48
C ALA A 243 4.93 -5.45 25.29
N ALA A 244 4.55 -4.88 24.14
CA ALA A 244 3.16 -4.58 23.83
C ALA A 244 2.29 -5.85 23.71
N LEU A 245 2.78 -6.86 22.96
CA LEU A 245 2.11 -8.15 22.80
C LEU A 245 1.98 -8.90 24.13
N GLN A 246 3.06 -9.00 24.91
CA GLN A 246 3.02 -9.65 26.22
C GLN A 246 2.05 -8.96 27.18
N ALA A 247 2.02 -7.62 27.17
CA ALA A 247 1.11 -6.86 28.02
C ALA A 247 -0.36 -7.05 27.63
N ALA A 248 -0.65 -7.04 26.33
CA ALA A 248 -2.00 -7.23 25.82
C ALA A 248 -2.49 -8.68 26.01
N LEU A 249 -1.60 -9.69 25.90
CA LEU A 249 -1.96 -11.10 26.02
C LEU A 249 -2.56 -11.45 27.39
N ARG A 250 -2.18 -10.71 28.45
CA ARG A 250 -2.71 -10.87 29.82
C ARG A 250 -4.17 -10.44 29.96
N ASN A 251 -4.64 -9.53 29.10
CA ASN A 251 -5.97 -8.93 29.18
C ASN A 251 -6.89 -9.35 28.02
N GLU A 252 -6.37 -10.04 27.01
CA GLU A 252 -7.19 -10.55 25.90
C GLU A 252 -8.05 -11.72 26.36
N SER A 253 -9.36 -11.63 26.11
CA SER A 253 -10.35 -12.62 26.53
C SER A 253 -10.64 -13.67 25.45
N SER A 254 -10.46 -13.31 24.18
CA SER A 254 -10.69 -14.23 23.06
C SER A 254 -9.53 -15.20 22.91
N GLN A 255 -9.79 -16.48 23.17
CA GLN A 255 -8.80 -17.53 23.01
C GLN A 255 -8.20 -17.58 21.60
N GLN A 256 -9.00 -17.31 20.57
CA GLN A 256 -8.52 -17.22 19.18
C GLN A 256 -7.51 -16.08 18.99
N VAL A 257 -7.76 -14.92 19.60
CA VAL A 257 -6.84 -13.79 19.50
C VAL A 257 -5.55 -14.09 20.26
N ARG A 258 -5.67 -14.68 21.46
CA ARG A 258 -4.50 -15.08 22.27
C ARG A 258 -3.58 -16.04 21.51
N GLU A 259 -4.14 -17.06 20.85
CA GLU A 259 -3.35 -17.97 19.99
C GLU A 259 -2.62 -17.22 18.87
N GLN A 260 -3.31 -16.28 18.23
CA GLN A 260 -2.71 -15.52 17.16
C GLN A 260 -1.65 -14.51 17.64
N MET A 261 -1.77 -14.01 18.87
CA MET A 261 -0.74 -13.22 19.51
C MET A 261 0.49 -14.06 19.85
N VAL A 262 0.32 -15.33 20.25
CA VAL A 262 1.47 -16.25 20.45
C VAL A 262 2.17 -16.53 19.12
N PHE A 263 1.43 -16.70 18.02
CA PHE A 263 2.02 -16.74 16.70
C PHE A 263 2.73 -15.42 16.34
N ALA A 264 2.11 -14.26 16.59
CA ALA A 264 2.77 -12.97 16.34
C ALA A 264 4.08 -12.81 17.13
N LEU A 265 4.11 -13.25 18.40
CA LEU A 265 5.34 -13.31 19.19
C LEU A 265 6.40 -14.18 18.51
N SER A 266 6.03 -15.36 17.98
CA SER A 266 6.98 -16.24 17.29
C SER A 266 7.52 -15.68 15.97
N GLN A 267 6.92 -14.61 15.44
CA GLN A 267 7.37 -13.95 14.21
C GLN A 267 8.17 -12.67 14.49
N LEU A 268 8.45 -12.34 15.75
CA LEU A 268 9.33 -11.22 16.08
C LEU A 268 10.77 -11.49 15.61
N PRO A 269 11.44 -10.51 14.99
CA PRO A 269 12.80 -10.69 14.46
C PRO A 269 13.87 -10.69 15.56
N ASP A 270 15.12 -10.97 15.18
CA ASP A 270 16.33 -10.84 16.02
C ASP A 270 16.33 -11.71 17.28
N ALA A 271 15.93 -12.99 17.16
CA ALA A 271 15.77 -13.95 18.27
C ALA A 271 14.75 -13.53 19.36
N ARG A 272 14.10 -12.36 19.22
CA ARG A 272 13.09 -11.87 20.18
C ARG A 272 11.89 -12.81 20.23
N GLY A 273 11.54 -13.47 19.13
CA GLY A 273 10.46 -14.43 19.13
C GLY A 273 10.71 -15.61 20.06
N VAL A 274 11.91 -16.20 20.02
CA VAL A 274 12.31 -17.31 20.91
C VAL A 274 12.30 -16.86 22.36
N ARG A 275 12.94 -15.73 22.66
CA ARG A 275 12.94 -15.15 24.02
C ARG A 275 11.53 -14.92 24.56
N ALA A 276 10.64 -14.34 23.73
CA ALA A 276 9.29 -14.02 24.15
C ALA A 276 8.45 -15.28 24.42
N LEU A 277 8.62 -16.33 23.62
CA LEU A 277 7.94 -17.62 23.83
C LEU A 277 8.45 -18.34 25.09
N VAL A 278 9.76 -18.32 25.34
CA VAL A 278 10.36 -18.86 26.58
C VAL A 278 9.79 -18.13 27.80
N GLN A 279 9.80 -16.80 27.80
CA GLN A 279 9.21 -15.99 28.88
C GLN A 279 7.72 -16.26 29.08
N LEU A 280 6.98 -16.57 28.01
CA LEU A 280 5.57 -16.96 28.11
C LEU A 280 5.41 -18.32 28.81
N LEU A 281 6.29 -19.29 28.51
CA LEU A 281 6.25 -20.63 29.10
C LEU A 281 6.68 -20.66 30.57
N GLU A 282 7.56 -19.74 30.97
CA GLU A 282 8.01 -19.56 32.35
C GLU A 282 6.96 -18.90 33.25
N GLN A 283 5.90 -18.31 32.68
CA GLN A 283 4.80 -17.75 33.46
C GLN A 283 3.99 -18.88 34.13
N PRO A 284 3.86 -18.90 35.47
CA PRO A 284 3.12 -19.95 36.18
C PRO A 284 1.64 -20.01 35.82
N THR A 285 1.08 -18.90 35.34
CA THR A 285 -0.35 -18.70 35.06
C THR A 285 -0.72 -18.96 33.61
N VAL A 286 0.22 -19.32 32.73
CA VAL A 286 -0.09 -19.61 31.32
C VAL A 286 -0.95 -20.88 31.22
N ASP A 287 -2.09 -20.79 30.55
CA ASP A 287 -2.97 -21.95 30.35
C ASP A 287 -2.36 -22.98 29.39
N ALA A 288 -2.88 -24.21 29.45
CA ALA A 288 -2.37 -25.33 28.69
C ALA A 288 -2.44 -25.13 27.16
N LYS A 289 -3.42 -24.37 26.65
CA LYS A 289 -3.61 -24.16 25.21
C LYS A 289 -2.54 -23.20 24.67
N LEU A 290 -2.28 -22.10 25.38
CA LEU A 290 -1.17 -21.20 25.03
C LEU A 290 0.20 -21.85 25.25
N ARG A 291 0.36 -22.63 26.33
CA ARG A 291 1.59 -23.40 26.57
C ARG A 291 1.89 -24.33 25.40
N LYS A 292 0.90 -25.09 24.93
CA LYS A 292 1.03 -25.96 23.76
C LYS A 292 1.39 -25.18 22.50
N GLN A 293 0.76 -24.03 22.27
CA GLN A 293 1.03 -23.20 21.10
C GLN A 293 2.45 -22.61 21.11
N ALA A 294 2.92 -22.16 22.27
CA ALA A 294 4.28 -21.62 22.42
C ALA A 294 5.34 -22.70 22.22
N LEU A 295 5.14 -23.90 22.78
CA LEU A 295 6.01 -25.06 22.52
C LEU A 295 6.03 -25.45 21.04
N PHE A 296 4.85 -25.43 20.39
CA PHE A 296 4.75 -25.71 18.95
C PHE A 296 5.61 -24.74 18.14
N TRP A 297 5.49 -23.42 18.37
CA TRP A 297 6.26 -22.43 17.63
C TRP A 297 7.76 -22.44 17.97
N LEU A 298 8.15 -22.71 19.21
CA LEU A 298 9.56 -22.92 19.56
C LEU A 298 10.14 -24.11 18.79
N ALA A 299 9.40 -25.21 18.65
CA ALA A 299 9.83 -26.38 17.89
C ALA A 299 9.89 -26.16 16.36
N GLN A 300 9.35 -25.05 15.85
CA GLN A 300 9.49 -24.63 14.45
C GLN A 300 10.66 -23.64 14.25
N SER A 301 11.33 -23.24 15.33
CA SER A 301 12.44 -22.30 15.27
C SER A 301 13.75 -23.02 14.95
N ASP A 302 14.54 -22.42 14.05
CA ASP A 302 15.92 -22.85 13.77
C ASP A 302 16.94 -22.24 14.76
N ASP A 303 16.47 -21.61 15.84
CA ASP A 303 17.32 -20.98 16.86
C ASP A 303 17.78 -22.00 17.92
N ASP A 304 19.09 -22.07 18.16
CA ASP A 304 19.69 -22.96 19.16
C ASP A 304 19.17 -22.70 20.59
N ASP A 305 18.78 -21.46 20.92
CA ASP A 305 18.18 -21.11 22.21
C ASP A 305 16.84 -21.85 22.41
N ALA A 306 16.05 -22.02 21.34
CA ALA A 306 14.77 -22.72 21.39
C ALA A 306 14.98 -24.20 21.73
N TRP A 307 15.95 -24.86 21.06
CA TRP A 307 16.28 -26.26 21.32
C TRP A 307 16.87 -26.48 22.71
N ARG A 308 17.75 -25.59 23.19
CA ARG A 308 18.27 -25.65 24.57
C ARG A 308 17.16 -25.56 25.62
N TYR A 309 16.16 -24.72 25.38
CA TYR A 309 14.99 -24.64 26.26
C TYR A 309 14.17 -25.94 26.22
N LEU A 310 13.86 -26.46 25.02
CA LEU A 310 13.10 -27.70 24.84
C LEU A 310 13.78 -28.90 25.51
N ASP A 311 15.10 -29.04 25.38
CA ASP A 311 15.89 -30.06 26.06
C ASP A 311 15.82 -29.99 27.59
N THR A 312 15.57 -28.81 28.15
CA THR A 312 15.44 -28.62 29.60
C THR A 312 14.07 -29.07 30.10
N VAL A 313 13.01 -28.85 29.31
CA VAL A 313 11.62 -29.13 29.74
C VAL A 313 11.12 -30.52 29.34
N LEU A 314 11.82 -31.22 28.45
CA LEU A 314 11.49 -32.59 28.00
C LEU A 314 12.29 -33.70 28.72
N LYS A 315 13.22 -33.33 29.60
CA LYS A 315 13.93 -34.26 30.50
C LYS A 315 13.11 -34.53 31.76
#